data_AF-A0A330M6T9-F1
#
_entry.id   AF-A0A330M6T9-F1
#
_cell.length_a   1.000
_cell.length_b   1.000
_cell.length_c   1.000
_cell.angle_alpha   90.00
_cell.angle_beta   90.00
_cell.angle_gamma   90.00
#
_symmetry.space_group_name_H-M   'P 1'
#
loop_
_entity.id
_entity.type
_entity.pdbx_description
1 polymer ?
#
loop_
_entity_poly.entity_id
_entity_poly.type
_entity_poly.pdbx_seq_one_letter_code
_entity_poly.pdbx_strand_id
1 'polypeptide(L)'
;MAQLRGNSQPAPQIKLVSSYLSPAVLRGLFRNRVAFSSDDSVVLQGKLAIDVVVRELEGAKPFGDIGPPIQGLQGDVLKKHKLENSLAPAEFYPIYRVNSKKQR
;
A
#
# COMPACT_ATOMS: atom_id res chain seq x y z
N MET A 1 -30.81 14.72 -49.48
CA MET A 1 -30.54 14.13 -48.15
C MET A 1 -29.03 14.02 -47.96
N ALA A 2 -28.42 14.95 -47.22
CA ALA A 2 -26.99 14.87 -46.90
C ALA A 2 -26.83 14.06 -45.62
N GLN A 3 -26.19 12.88 -45.71
CA GLN A 3 -25.83 12.07 -44.55
C GLN A 3 -24.62 12.69 -43.86
N LEU A 4 -24.85 13.28 -42.69
CA LEU A 4 -23.79 13.64 -41.74
C LEU A 4 -23.18 12.34 -41.18
N ARG A 5 -22.02 11.94 -41.70
CA ARG A 5 -21.20 10.91 -41.06
C ARG A 5 -20.63 11.50 -39.77
N GLY A 6 -21.07 10.99 -38.63
CA GLY A 6 -20.48 11.29 -37.34
C GLY A 6 -19.04 10.77 -37.29
N ASN A 7 -18.07 11.68 -37.48
CA ASN A 7 -16.67 11.44 -37.11
C ASN A 7 -16.55 11.52 -35.58
N SER A 8 -17.07 10.54 -34.85
CA SER A 8 -16.74 10.36 -33.44
C SER A 8 -15.46 9.54 -33.36
N GLN A 9 -14.31 10.23 -33.25
CA GLN A 9 -13.10 9.58 -32.78
C GLN A 9 -13.41 8.96 -31.40
N PRO A 10 -12.97 7.72 -31.12
CA PRO A 10 -13.15 7.14 -29.80
C PRO A 10 -12.50 8.07 -28.77
N ALA A 11 -13.25 8.37 -27.69
CA ALA A 11 -12.73 9.19 -26.61
C ALA A 11 -11.41 8.58 -26.08
N PRO A 12 -10.42 9.41 -25.71
CA PRO A 12 -9.16 8.91 -25.19
C PRO A 12 -9.39 8.03 -23.95
N GLN A 13 -8.68 6.91 -23.88
CA GLN A 13 -8.77 5.99 -22.77
C GLN A 13 -8.19 6.62 -21.51
N ILE A 14 -9.04 6.85 -20.49
CA ILE A 14 -8.60 7.36 -19.19
C ILE A 14 -7.96 6.22 -18.39
N LYS A 15 -6.75 6.46 -17.88
CA LYS A 15 -6.05 5.55 -16.96
C LYS A 15 -6.07 6.10 -15.54
N LEU A 16 -6.41 5.25 -14.57
CA LEU A 16 -6.41 5.59 -13.16
C LEU A 16 -5.04 5.32 -12.53
N VAL A 17 -4.53 6.27 -11.76
CA VAL A 17 -3.28 6.16 -11.01
C VAL A 17 -3.58 6.46 -9.53
N SER A 18 -3.02 5.66 -8.63
CA SER A 18 -3.15 5.88 -7.18
C SER A 18 -1.85 6.36 -6.58
N SER A 19 -1.91 7.29 -5.63
CA SER A 19 -0.76 7.75 -4.86
C SER A 19 -0.35 6.80 -3.73
N TYR A 20 -1.23 5.87 -3.34
CA TYR A 20 -0.97 4.90 -2.26
C TYR A 20 -1.73 3.59 -2.48
N LEU A 21 -1.24 2.52 -1.85
CA LEU A 21 -1.82 1.19 -1.94
C LEU A 21 -2.90 0.97 -0.87
N SER A 22 -4.02 0.40 -1.29
CA SER A 22 -5.04 -0.15 -0.40
C SER A 22 -5.53 -1.48 -0.94
N PRO A 23 -6.26 -2.30 -0.16
CA PRO A 23 -6.84 -3.53 -0.68
C PRO A 23 -7.75 -3.30 -1.91
N ALA A 24 -8.45 -2.18 -1.97
CA ALA A 24 -9.29 -1.82 -3.13
C ALA A 24 -8.45 -1.47 -4.36
N VAL A 25 -7.38 -0.68 -4.17
CA VAL A 25 -6.45 -0.32 -5.25
C VAL A 25 -5.72 -1.55 -5.78
N LEU A 26 -5.28 -2.45 -4.91
CA LEU A 26 -4.66 -3.71 -5.30
C LEU A 26 -5.60 -4.59 -6.16
N ARG A 27 -6.87 -4.72 -5.73
CA ARG A 27 -7.89 -5.39 -6.56
C ARG A 27 -8.09 -4.68 -7.90
N GLY A 28 -8.00 -3.35 -7.91
CA GLY A 28 -8.05 -2.53 -9.11
C GLY A 28 -6.88 -2.82 -10.08
N LEU A 29 -5.66 -2.97 -9.56
CA LEU A 29 -4.48 -3.37 -10.33
C LEU A 29 -4.69 -4.76 -10.95
N PHE A 30 -5.11 -5.76 -10.16
CA PHE A 30 -5.37 -7.11 -10.67
C PHE A 30 -6.46 -7.19 -11.75
N ARG A 31 -7.41 -6.24 -11.74
CA ARG A 31 -8.50 -6.16 -12.71
C ARG A 31 -8.22 -5.18 -13.85
N ASN A 32 -7.00 -4.67 -13.97
CA ASN A 32 -6.62 -3.66 -14.96
C ASN A 32 -7.51 -2.40 -14.94
N ARG A 33 -8.07 -2.05 -13.77
CA ARG A 33 -8.86 -0.82 -13.54
C ARG A 33 -8.00 0.32 -13.01
N VAL A 34 -6.89 -0.01 -12.36
CA VAL A 34 -5.84 0.91 -11.92
C VAL A 34 -4.59 0.58 -12.74
N ALA A 35 -3.95 1.59 -13.32
CA ALA A 35 -2.75 1.43 -14.13
C ALA A 35 -1.46 1.38 -13.29
N PHE A 36 -1.43 2.12 -12.18
CA PHE A 36 -0.27 2.22 -11.29
C PHE A 36 -0.69 2.59 -9.86
N SER A 37 0.07 2.13 -8.87
CA SER A 37 -0.01 2.60 -7.49
C SER A 37 1.38 2.65 -6.86
N SER A 38 1.63 3.63 -5.98
CA SER A 38 2.76 3.56 -5.05
C SER A 38 2.41 2.67 -3.86
N ASP A 39 3.41 2.01 -3.28
CA ASP A 39 3.34 1.19 -2.08
C ASP A 39 4.50 1.56 -1.14
N ASP A 40 4.16 2.04 0.05
CA ASP A 40 5.07 2.48 1.09
C ASP A 40 5.36 1.38 2.13
N SER A 41 4.84 0.16 1.94
CA SER A 41 5.11 -0.99 2.81
C SER A 41 4.69 -0.76 4.28
N VAL A 42 3.45 -0.32 4.52
CA VAL A 42 2.95 0.03 5.87
C VAL A 42 3.07 -1.08 6.91
N VAL A 43 3.00 -2.36 6.52
CA VAL A 43 3.19 -3.47 7.47
C VAL A 43 4.65 -3.55 7.91
N LEU A 44 5.60 -3.32 6.99
CA LEU A 44 7.01 -3.23 7.34
C LEU A 44 7.32 -1.98 8.18
N GLN A 45 6.68 -0.84 7.90
CA GLN A 45 6.80 0.34 8.75
C GLN A 45 6.36 0.05 10.19
N GLY A 46 5.25 -0.65 10.38
CA GLY A 46 4.80 -1.07 11.72
C GLY A 46 5.80 -2.00 12.43
N LYS A 47 6.36 -2.99 11.71
CA LYS A 47 7.41 -3.87 12.25
C LYS A 47 8.67 -3.09 12.62
N LEU A 48 9.08 -2.14 11.77
CA LEU A 48 10.25 -1.30 11.97
C LEU A 48 10.11 -0.44 13.23
N ALA A 49 8.95 0.17 13.45
CA ALA A 49 8.69 0.97 14.64
C ALA A 49 8.88 0.16 15.93
N ILE A 50 8.44 -1.10 15.96
CA ILE A 50 8.66 -2.00 17.12
C ILE A 50 10.14 -2.35 17.27
N ASP A 51 10.83 -2.72 16.17
CA ASP A 51 12.25 -3.08 16.21
C ASP A 51 13.12 -1.92 16.70
N VAL A 52 12.88 -0.69 16.21
CA VAL A 52 13.58 0.52 16.67
C VAL A 52 13.40 0.72 18.17
N VAL A 53 12.16 0.70 18.67
CA VAL A 53 11.88 0.93 20.08
C VAL A 53 12.52 -0.14 20.97
N VAL A 54 12.40 -1.43 20.60
CA VAL A 54 12.98 -2.52 21.38
C VAL A 54 14.51 -2.38 21.46
N ARG A 55 15.18 -2.15 20.32
CA ARG A 55 16.64 -2.02 20.30
C ARG A 55 17.16 -0.82 21.07
N GLU A 56 16.48 0.33 20.97
CA GLU A 56 16.87 1.52 21.74
C GLU A 56 16.70 1.30 23.25
N LEU A 57 15.63 0.60 23.68
CA LEU A 57 15.45 0.20 25.08
C LEU A 57 16.52 -0.80 25.55
N GLU A 58 17.08 -1.61 24.65
CA GLU A 58 18.20 -2.52 24.91
C GLU A 58 19.58 -1.84 24.82
N GLY A 59 19.62 -0.52 24.62
CA GLY A 59 20.85 0.27 24.65
C GLY A 59 21.51 0.51 23.29
N ALA A 60 20.81 0.25 22.18
CA ALA A 60 21.27 0.68 20.86
C ALA A 60 21.33 2.22 20.77
N LYS A 61 22.19 2.72 19.88
CA LYS A 61 22.20 4.15 19.54
C LYS A 61 20.96 4.51 18.72
N PRO A 62 20.52 5.78 18.74
CA PRO A 62 19.39 6.24 17.92
C PRO A 62 19.60 5.93 16.44
N PHE A 63 18.56 5.40 15.79
CA PHE A 63 18.61 5.03 14.36
C PHE A 63 18.36 6.22 13.42
N GLY A 64 17.75 7.31 13.91
CA GLY A 64 17.36 8.47 13.11
C GLY A 64 16.11 8.24 12.27
N ASP A 65 15.93 9.07 11.24
CA ASP A 65 14.76 9.03 10.35
C ASP A 65 14.92 7.93 9.30
N ILE A 66 14.32 6.77 9.55
CA ILE A 66 14.39 5.60 8.66
C ILE A 66 13.00 5.14 8.19
N GLY A 67 12.93 4.65 6.96
CA GLY A 67 11.72 4.09 6.38
C GLY A 67 12.03 3.15 5.21
N PRO A 68 11.09 2.27 4.84
CA PRO A 68 11.27 1.39 3.69
C PRO A 68 11.27 2.20 2.38
N PRO A 69 11.94 1.69 1.34
CA PRO A 69 11.89 2.30 0.02
C PRO A 69 10.47 2.18 -0.56
N ILE A 70 9.96 3.28 -1.15
CA ILE A 70 8.67 3.28 -1.85
C ILE A 70 8.78 2.43 -3.12
N GLN A 71 7.80 1.55 -3.32
CA GLN A 71 7.70 0.67 -4.47
C GLN A 71 6.61 1.15 -5.44
N GLY A 72 6.85 1.01 -6.74
CA GLY A 72 5.84 1.22 -7.78
C GLY A 72 5.21 -0.09 -8.23
N LEU A 73 3.88 -0.19 -8.16
CA LEU A 73 3.12 -1.37 -8.54
C LEU A 73 2.34 -1.13 -9.83
N GLN A 74 2.56 -2.00 -10.82
CA GLN A 74 1.84 -2.00 -12.10
C GLN A 74 1.92 -3.37 -12.78
N GLY A 75 0.94 -3.67 -13.64
CA GLY A 75 0.90 -4.93 -14.38
C GLY A 75 0.73 -6.15 -13.47
N ASP A 76 1.51 -7.21 -13.70
CA ASP A 76 1.49 -8.42 -12.87
C ASP A 76 2.25 -8.19 -11.55
N VAL A 77 1.50 -7.73 -10.55
CA VAL A 77 2.03 -7.35 -9.23
C VAL A 77 2.67 -8.54 -8.50
N LEU A 78 2.04 -9.73 -8.53
CA LEU A 78 2.48 -10.87 -7.71
C LEU A 78 3.75 -11.53 -8.25
N LYS A 79 4.03 -11.40 -9.56
CA LYS A 79 5.28 -11.89 -10.13
C LYS A 79 6.51 -11.10 -9.65
N LYS A 80 6.31 -9.84 -9.24
CA LYS A 80 7.41 -8.91 -8.92
C LYS A 80 7.47 -8.49 -7.45
N HIS A 81 6.36 -8.55 -6.72
CA HIS A 81 6.26 -8.00 -5.38
C HIS A 81 5.63 -8.98 -4.38
N LYS A 82 6.23 -9.08 -3.19
CA LYS A 82 5.63 -9.74 -2.03
C LYS A 82 4.84 -8.70 -1.22
N LEU A 83 3.54 -8.91 -1.11
CA LEU A 83 2.62 -7.93 -0.52
C LEU A 83 2.45 -8.07 1.01
N GLU A 84 3.13 -9.04 1.63
CA GLU A 84 3.11 -9.31 3.07
C GLU A 84 3.59 -8.12 3.92
N ASN A 85 4.40 -7.24 3.33
CA ASN A 85 4.89 -6.03 3.95
C ASN A 85 4.07 -4.78 3.58
N SER A 86 3.09 -4.93 2.68
CA SER A 86 2.33 -3.84 2.08
C SER A 86 0.90 -3.77 2.62
N LEU A 87 0.24 -4.91 2.80
CA LEU A 87 -1.13 -4.98 3.29
C LEU A 87 -1.29 -6.09 4.32
N ALA A 88 -2.19 -5.89 5.27
CA ALA A 88 -2.59 -6.95 6.18
C ALA A 88 -3.27 -8.11 5.40
N PRO A 89 -3.20 -9.35 5.92
CA PRO A 89 -3.99 -10.47 5.40
C PRO A 89 -5.48 -10.13 5.34
N ALA A 90 -6.22 -10.80 4.45
CA ALA A 90 -7.64 -10.51 4.25
C ALA A 90 -8.49 -10.81 5.49
N GLU A 91 -8.06 -11.76 6.30
CA GLU A 91 -8.72 -12.23 7.53
C GLU A 91 -8.24 -11.47 8.79
N PHE A 92 -7.38 -10.46 8.63
CA PHE A 92 -6.86 -9.71 9.77
C PHE A 92 -7.94 -8.82 10.39
N TYR A 93 -8.02 -8.86 11.73
CA TYR A 93 -8.78 -7.93 12.53
C TYR A 93 -7.83 -7.14 13.44
N PRO A 94 -8.06 -5.84 13.66
CA PRO A 94 -7.25 -5.05 14.57
C PRO A 94 -7.20 -5.65 15.98
N ILE A 95 -6.00 -5.80 16.54
CA ILE A 95 -5.78 -6.36 17.88
C ILE A 95 -5.24 -5.27 18.79
N TYR A 96 -5.91 -5.07 19.92
CA TYR A 96 -5.48 -4.14 20.97
C TYR A 96 -5.41 -4.88 22.31
N ARG A 97 -4.32 -4.70 23.05
CA ARG A 97 -4.15 -5.21 24.41
C ARG A 97 -3.52 -4.12 25.27
N VAL A 98 -4.18 -3.75 26.35
CA VAL A 98 -3.68 -2.75 27.30
C VAL A 98 -3.65 -3.37 28.68
N ASN A 99 -2.49 -3.36 29.33
CA ASN A 99 -2.39 -3.75 30.73
C ASN A 99 -2.87 -2.58 31.59
N SER A 100 -4.05 -2.68 32.19
CA SER A 100 -4.48 -1.71 33.18
C SER A 100 -3.67 -1.91 34.47
N LYS A 101 -2.90 -0.90 34.87
CA LYS A 101 -2.44 -0.84 36.26
C LYS A 101 -3.68 -0.57 37.12
N LYS A 102 -4.04 -1.50 38.00
CA LYS A 102 -4.92 -1.17 39.14
C LYS A 102 -4.25 -0.01 39.88
N GLN A 103 -4.89 1.17 39.88
CA GLN A 103 -4.49 2.26 40.76
C GLN A 103 -4.58 1.72 42.20
N ARG A 104 -3.44 1.70 42.89
CA ARG A 104 -3.37 1.50 44.33
C ARG A 104 -3.24 2.86 44.98
#